data_AF-A0A928F3R7-F1
#
_entry.id   AF-A0A928F3R7-F1
#
_cell.length_a   1.000
_cell.length_b   1.000
_cell.length_c   1.000
_cell.angle_alpha   90.00
_cell.angle_beta   90.00
_cell.angle_gamma   90.00
#
_symmetry.space_group_name_H-M   'P 1'
#
loop_
_entity.id
_entity.type
_entity.pdbx_description
1 polymer ?
#
loop_
_entity_poly.entity_id
_entity_poly.type
_entity_poly.pdbx_seq_one_letter_code
_entity_poly.pdbx_strand_id
1 'polypeptide(L)'
;MFKHLVYFAKTDIIRKGMNYLKNIRKVLCLCLVIVAVFLAGTVYAQRTVRVYVNGMRVEEETLLHNDRTFIPLRAVSEALGAEVTWDGDTYSAFINFTEDDAIAKVVETVSPSVVTIIGNAQGNSVSTQYNTPTAHGSGVIYKSNGHILTNAHVVKDIKNITAVLSNGESYPAKVLFSDELADIAIVKIEKLGLTPISFADPATVISGKTVIAIGTPISLSMRNSVTKGIISGVDVSLEGSHYKILQTDASINPGNSGGPLLNVRGELVGLNSSKYASVMIDNMSFSIPVETLKFAISQFETYGGIIRPAIDFTLEQSWEAKIGLPTSKGLTVRSSTNASILAGDVITALGGIEVHSIADWNEAVKKTYNPSTKALDIAYIRNGTAASTTIYK
;
A
#
# COMPACT_ATOMS: atom_id res chain seq x y z
N MET A 1 -25.52 80.73 63.96
CA MET A 1 -24.25 80.27 63.35
C MET A 1 -24.16 78.74 63.20
N PHE A 2 -25.27 78.01 62.97
CA PHE A 2 -25.26 76.53 62.82
C PHE A 2 -25.99 75.98 61.57
N LYS A 3 -26.69 76.82 60.79
CA LYS A 3 -27.37 76.39 59.54
C LYS A 3 -26.49 76.50 58.27
N HIS A 4 -25.41 77.29 58.27
CA HIS A 4 -24.53 77.44 57.10
C HIS A 4 -23.43 76.38 56.99
N LEU A 5 -23.04 75.72 58.09
CA LEU A 5 -21.96 74.73 58.08
C LEU A 5 -22.39 73.36 57.51
N VAL A 6 -23.68 73.01 57.64
CA VAL A 6 -24.22 71.71 57.19
C VAL A 6 -24.45 71.67 55.68
N TYR A 7 -24.71 72.82 55.04
CA TYR A 7 -24.94 72.87 53.59
C TYR A 7 -23.64 72.73 52.79
N PHE A 8 -22.55 73.37 53.24
CA PHE A 8 -21.24 73.28 52.59
C PHE A 8 -20.62 71.87 52.68
N ALA A 9 -20.74 71.20 53.84
CA ALA A 9 -20.24 69.84 54.01
C ALA A 9 -20.98 68.82 53.12
N LYS A 10 -22.30 69.00 52.91
CA LYS A 10 -23.10 68.08 52.07
C LYS A 10 -22.80 68.25 50.58
N THR A 11 -22.57 69.47 50.11
CA THR A 11 -22.20 69.74 48.70
C THR A 11 -20.79 69.26 48.35
N ASP A 12 -19.82 69.37 49.26
CA ASP A 12 -18.45 68.90 49.01
C ASP A 12 -18.33 67.37 49.00
N ILE A 13 -19.10 66.68 49.85
CA ILE A 13 -19.14 65.20 49.87
C ILE A 13 -19.78 64.67 48.58
N ILE A 14 -20.86 65.29 48.09
CA ILE A 14 -21.51 64.90 46.83
C ILE A 14 -20.59 65.19 45.64
N ARG A 15 -19.90 66.34 45.63
CA ARG A 15 -18.96 66.72 44.54
C ARG A 15 -17.72 65.81 44.51
N LYS A 16 -17.17 65.44 45.67
CA LYS A 16 -16.08 64.45 45.78
C LYS A 16 -16.54 63.06 45.36
N GLY A 17 -17.73 62.62 45.77
CA GLY A 17 -18.32 61.34 45.37
C GLY A 17 -18.57 61.24 43.85
N MET A 18 -19.09 62.30 43.23
CA MET A 18 -19.31 62.35 41.77
C MET A 18 -18.00 62.35 40.97
N ASN A 19 -16.95 63.02 41.47
CA ASN A 19 -15.62 62.97 40.85
C ASN A 19 -14.96 61.59 41.02
N TYR A 20 -15.18 60.92 42.15
CA TYR A 20 -14.71 59.55 42.38
C TYR A 20 -15.39 58.55 41.43
N LEU A 21 -16.71 58.65 41.25
CA LEU A 21 -17.47 57.86 40.28
C LEU A 21 -17.07 58.13 38.81
N LYS A 22 -16.76 59.38 38.47
CA LYS A 22 -16.21 59.72 37.13
C LYS A 22 -14.82 59.12 36.91
N ASN A 23 -13.96 59.11 37.92
CA ASN A 23 -12.64 58.50 37.84
C ASN A 23 -12.72 56.98 37.77
N ILE A 24 -13.62 56.33 38.53
CA ILE A 24 -13.88 54.88 38.42
C ILE A 24 -14.38 54.52 37.02
N ARG A 25 -15.31 55.30 36.45
CA ARG A 25 -15.78 55.08 35.08
C ARG A 25 -14.68 55.25 34.03
N LYS A 26 -13.80 56.23 34.20
CA LYS A 26 -12.63 56.42 33.32
C LYS A 26 -11.63 55.26 33.44
N VAL A 27 -11.37 54.77 34.66
CA VAL A 27 -10.50 53.62 34.91
C VAL A 27 -11.11 52.34 34.35
N LEU A 28 -12.42 52.11 34.53
CA LEU A 28 -13.12 50.97 33.93
C LEU A 28 -13.16 51.03 32.41
N CYS A 29 -13.40 52.20 31.81
CA CYS A 29 -13.30 52.38 30.36
C CYS A 29 -11.88 52.17 29.86
N LEU A 30 -10.86 52.66 30.57
CA LEU A 30 -9.46 52.45 30.20
C LEU A 30 -9.08 50.97 30.31
N CYS A 31 -9.51 50.27 31.36
CA CYS A 31 -9.32 48.82 31.49
C CYS A 31 -10.07 48.04 30.40
N LEU A 32 -11.30 48.41 30.06
CA LEU A 32 -12.05 47.79 28.97
C LEU A 32 -11.43 48.06 27.60
N VAL A 33 -10.86 49.25 27.37
CA VAL A 33 -10.12 49.57 26.14
C VAL A 33 -8.79 48.83 26.10
N ILE A 34 -8.06 48.70 27.21
CA ILE A 34 -6.83 47.91 27.28
C ILE A 34 -7.14 46.42 27.07
N VAL A 35 -8.21 45.89 27.66
CA VAL A 35 -8.65 44.50 27.44
C VAL A 35 -9.16 44.30 26.02
N ALA A 36 -9.87 45.27 25.43
CA ALA A 36 -10.30 45.23 24.04
C ALA A 36 -9.13 45.37 23.06
N VAL A 37 -8.08 46.13 23.40
CA VAL A 37 -6.84 46.25 22.62
C VAL A 37 -5.95 45.02 22.80
N PHE A 38 -6.00 44.34 23.95
CA PHE A 38 -5.38 43.02 24.15
C PHE A 38 -6.14 41.90 23.43
N LEU A 39 -7.47 41.97 23.38
CA LEU A 39 -8.32 41.02 22.64
C LEU A 39 -8.32 41.30 21.12
N ALA A 40 -8.14 42.56 20.71
CA ALA A 40 -7.90 42.97 19.32
C ALA A 40 -6.42 42.91 18.94
N GLY A 41 -5.55 42.53 19.88
CA GLY A 41 -4.18 42.09 19.67
C GLY A 41 -4.19 40.80 18.88
N THR A 42 -4.43 40.94 17.59
CA THR A 42 -4.11 39.98 16.53
C THR A 42 -4.54 38.54 16.83
N VAL A 43 -5.81 38.23 16.57
CA VAL A 43 -6.11 36.91 15.99
C VAL A 43 -5.52 36.91 14.58
N TYR A 44 -4.19 36.81 14.47
CA TYR A 44 -3.59 36.27 13.26
C TYR A 44 -4.07 34.82 13.22
N ALA A 45 -5.00 34.52 12.31
CA ALA A 45 -5.21 33.14 11.91
C ALA A 45 -3.88 32.65 11.33
N GLN A 46 -3.03 32.10 12.20
CA GLN A 46 -1.73 31.60 11.83
C GLN A 46 -2.01 30.47 10.84
N ARG A 47 -1.70 30.73 9.55
CA ARG A 47 -1.82 29.70 8.52
C ARG A 47 -0.85 28.60 8.90
N THR A 48 -1.35 27.54 9.51
CA THR A 48 -0.53 26.39 9.88
C THR A 48 -0.17 25.65 8.60
N VAL A 49 1.12 25.64 8.28
CA VAL A 49 1.61 24.88 7.14
C VAL A 49 1.75 23.45 7.58
N ARG A 50 1.00 22.56 6.94
CA ARG A 50 1.09 21.12 7.17
C ARG A 50 2.25 20.59 6.35
N VAL A 51 3.20 19.96 7.04
CA VAL A 51 4.37 19.36 6.41
C VAL A 51 4.18 17.85 6.42
N TYR A 52 4.46 17.23 5.28
CA TYR A 52 4.43 15.79 5.11
C TYR A 52 5.79 15.33 4.60
N VAL A 53 6.37 14.34 5.28
CA VAL A 53 7.62 13.68 4.90
C VAL A 53 7.28 12.22 4.61
N ASN A 54 7.50 11.78 3.38
CA ASN A 54 7.07 10.45 2.90
C ASN A 54 5.58 10.16 3.19
N GLY A 55 4.72 11.17 3.06
CA GLY A 55 3.28 11.07 3.33
C GLY A 55 2.89 11.09 4.82
N MET A 56 3.85 11.00 5.75
CA MET A 56 3.60 11.13 7.19
C MET A 56 3.61 12.59 7.60
N ARG A 57 2.61 12.98 8.41
CA ARG A 57 2.53 14.35 8.93
C ARG A 57 3.62 14.58 9.97
N VAL A 58 4.33 15.69 9.83
CA VAL A 58 5.20 16.21 10.88
C VAL A 58 4.32 16.99 11.86
N GLU A 59 4.27 16.56 13.12
CA GLU A 59 3.40 17.14 14.16
C GLU A 59 3.95 18.43 14.78
N GLU A 60 5.20 18.80 14.48
CA GLU A 60 5.84 20.01 14.98
C GLU A 60 5.28 21.29 14.34
N GLU A 61 5.19 22.37 15.13
CA GLU A 61 4.64 23.64 14.68
C GLU A 61 5.53 24.31 13.63
N THR A 62 4.91 24.72 12.51
CA THR A 62 5.57 25.51 11.47
C THR A 62 5.37 27.00 11.72
N LEU A 63 6.44 27.77 11.57
CA LEU A 63 6.41 29.21 11.73
C LEU A 63 6.29 29.86 10.35
N LEU A 64 5.24 30.67 10.16
CA LEU A 64 5.10 31.50 8.98
C LEU A 64 5.60 32.91 9.31
N HIS A 65 6.70 33.34 8.68
CA HIS A 65 7.27 34.66 8.92
C HIS A 65 7.67 35.31 7.59
N ASN A 66 7.11 36.50 7.30
CA ASN A 66 7.33 37.25 6.05
C ASN A 66 7.16 36.39 4.78
N ASP A 67 6.03 35.68 4.67
CA ASP A 67 5.68 34.77 3.57
C ASP A 67 6.67 33.61 3.34
N ARG A 68 7.53 33.32 4.32
CA ARG A 68 8.41 32.14 4.34
C ARG A 68 7.97 31.18 5.42
N THR A 69 7.86 29.91 5.04
CA THR A 69 7.60 28.82 5.98
C THR A 69 8.91 28.33 6.57
N PHE A 70 9.05 28.43 7.89
CA PHE A 70 10.12 27.84 8.65
C PHE A 70 9.62 26.53 9.25
N ILE A 71 10.27 25.45 8.85
CA ILE A 71 9.96 24.10 9.32
C ILE A 71 11.12 23.67 10.21
N PRO A 72 10.87 23.12 11.41
CA PRO A 72 11.94 22.62 12.26
C PRO A 72 12.77 21.56 11.52
N LEU A 73 14.05 21.88 11.27
CA LEU A 73 14.99 21.01 10.55
C LEU A 73 15.08 19.63 11.21
N ARG A 74 15.11 19.60 12.55
CA ARG A 74 15.09 18.38 13.36
C ARG A 74 13.88 17.50 13.01
N ALA A 75 12.68 18.08 13.01
CA ALA A 75 11.45 17.33 12.77
C ALA A 75 11.39 16.71 11.36
N VAL A 76 11.84 17.44 10.34
CA VAL A 76 11.91 16.92 8.96
C VAL A 76 12.96 15.82 8.84
N SER A 77 14.13 16.03 9.43
CA SER A 77 15.26 15.11 9.32
C SER A 77 15.00 13.82 10.11
N GLU A 78 14.49 13.91 11.34
CA GLU A 78 14.11 12.75 12.16
C GLU A 78 12.92 11.99 11.52
N ALA A 79 11.99 12.67 10.86
CA ALA A 79 10.93 12.01 10.09
C ALA A 79 11.47 11.22 8.88
N LEU A 80 12.62 11.63 8.33
CA LEU A 80 13.35 10.85 7.32
C LEU A 80 14.19 9.72 7.94
N GLY A 81 14.28 9.62 9.26
CA GLY A 81 15.13 8.66 9.98
C GLY A 81 16.54 9.17 10.28
N ALA A 82 16.83 10.45 10.04
CA ALA A 82 18.12 11.02 10.33
C ALA A 82 18.27 11.38 11.82
N GLU A 83 19.43 11.09 12.40
CA GLU A 83 19.82 11.60 13.70
C GLU A 83 20.22 13.07 13.56
N VAL A 84 19.64 13.93 14.42
CA VAL A 84 19.99 15.35 14.47
C VAL A 84 20.60 15.71 15.82
N THR A 85 21.86 16.12 15.79
CA THR A 85 22.56 16.66 16.97
C THR A 85 22.80 18.16 16.80
N TRP A 86 22.80 18.87 17.93
CA TRP A 86 23.05 20.31 17.98
C TRP A 86 24.26 20.56 18.88
N ASP A 87 25.25 21.27 18.34
CA ASP A 87 26.38 21.79 19.08
C ASP A 87 26.13 23.28 19.37
N GLY A 88 25.89 23.59 20.64
CA GLY A 88 25.62 24.95 21.11
C GLY A 88 26.85 25.84 21.17
N ASP A 89 28.06 25.28 21.19
CA ASP A 89 29.30 26.05 21.24
C ASP A 89 29.71 26.52 19.84
N THR A 90 29.48 25.68 18.82
CA THR A 90 29.78 26.02 17.42
C THR A 90 28.57 26.51 16.63
N TYR A 91 27.38 26.51 17.22
CA TYR A 91 26.11 26.79 16.54
C TYR A 91 25.89 25.91 15.30
N SER A 92 26.32 24.65 15.37
CA SER A 92 26.25 23.70 14.25
C SER A 92 25.18 22.64 14.49
N ALA A 93 24.39 22.36 13.45
CA ALA A 93 23.49 21.21 13.42
C ALA A 93 24.13 20.12 12.54
N PHE A 94 24.23 18.91 13.07
CA PHE A 94 24.69 17.74 12.33
C PHE A 94 23.48 16.85 12.02
N ILE A 95 23.36 16.45 10.77
CA ILE A 95 22.30 15.54 10.30
C ILE A 95 23.01 14.31 9.76
N ASN A 96 22.92 13.22 10.51
CA ASN A 96 23.47 11.93 10.11
C ASN A 96 22.33 11.05 9.64
N PHE A 97 22.43 10.50 8.44
CA PHE A 97 21.42 9.63 7.87
C PHE A 97 22.09 8.46 7.19
N THR A 98 21.71 7.25 7.57
CA THR A 98 22.15 6.04 6.88
C THR A 98 20.98 5.38 6.15
N GLU A 99 21.30 4.58 5.13
CA GLU A 99 20.29 3.76 4.44
C GLU A 99 19.56 2.82 5.42
N ASP A 100 20.29 2.30 6.41
CA ASP A 100 19.74 1.38 7.40
C ASP A 100 18.70 2.06 8.29
N ASP A 101 18.91 3.32 8.68
CA ASP A 101 17.93 4.10 9.44
C ASP A 101 16.64 4.32 8.62
N ALA A 102 16.77 4.56 7.32
CA ALA A 102 15.66 4.72 6.40
C ALA A 102 14.80 3.45 6.32
N ILE A 103 15.47 2.29 6.20
CA ILE A 103 14.82 0.99 6.13
C ILE A 103 14.12 0.67 7.45
N ALA A 104 14.80 0.90 8.58
CA ALA A 104 14.21 0.71 9.91
C ALA A 104 12.94 1.55 10.08
N LYS A 105 12.95 2.81 9.61
CA LYS A 105 11.78 3.68 9.67
C LYS A 105 10.62 3.20 8.80
N VAL A 106 10.92 2.70 7.59
CA VAL A 106 9.92 2.08 6.71
C VAL A 106 9.28 0.88 7.38
N VAL A 107 10.09 -0.01 7.96
CA VAL A 107 9.61 -1.20 8.66
C VAL A 107 8.72 -0.82 9.84
N GLU A 108 9.15 0.13 10.68
CA GLU A 108 8.36 0.62 11.82
C GLU A 108 6.98 1.14 11.36
N THR A 109 6.97 1.96 10.32
CA THR A 109 5.77 2.62 9.79
C THR A 109 4.80 1.62 9.16
N VAL A 110 5.32 0.61 8.46
CA VAL A 110 4.52 -0.34 7.68
C VAL A 110 4.09 -1.56 8.50
N SER A 111 4.83 -1.94 9.54
CA SER A 111 4.53 -3.14 10.36
C SER A 111 3.08 -3.24 10.84
N PRO A 112 2.38 -2.15 11.24
CA PRO A 112 0.95 -2.18 11.56
C PRO A 112 0.01 -2.62 10.42
N SER A 113 0.47 -2.53 9.17
CA SER A 113 -0.26 -2.95 7.97
C SER A 113 -0.01 -4.41 7.59
N VAL A 114 0.92 -5.09 8.26
CA VAL A 114 1.28 -6.49 7.99
C VAL A 114 0.67 -7.40 9.05
N VAL A 115 0.08 -8.51 8.60
CA VAL A 115 -0.55 -9.50 9.47
C VAL A 115 0.02 -10.88 9.21
N THR A 116 -0.04 -11.75 10.20
CA THR A 116 0.18 -13.19 10.00
C THR A 116 -1.15 -13.87 9.76
N ILE A 117 -1.23 -14.74 8.75
CA ILE A 117 -2.38 -15.59 8.50
C ILE A 117 -2.04 -16.99 9.00
N ILE A 118 -2.87 -17.55 9.87
CA ILE A 118 -2.74 -18.92 10.37
C ILE A 118 -4.05 -19.69 10.20
N GLY A 119 -3.96 -21.01 10.08
CA GLY A 119 -5.13 -21.88 10.10
C GLY A 119 -4.75 -23.35 10.23
N ASN A 120 -5.74 -24.20 10.52
CA ASN A 120 -5.55 -25.65 10.59
C ASN A 120 -5.43 -26.21 9.18
N ALA A 121 -4.31 -26.84 8.84
CA ALA A 121 -4.10 -27.47 7.55
C ALA A 121 -5.06 -28.66 7.36
N GLN A 122 -5.54 -28.87 6.12
CA GLN A 122 -6.31 -30.04 5.72
C GLN A 122 -5.47 -31.03 4.90
N GLY A 123 -5.72 -32.33 5.05
CA GLY A 123 -5.14 -33.40 4.21
C GLY A 123 -3.65 -33.69 4.48
N ASN A 124 -2.94 -34.19 3.46
CA ASN A 124 -1.49 -34.48 3.51
C ASN A 124 -0.62 -33.20 3.51
N SER A 125 -1.22 -32.01 3.58
CA SER A 125 -0.54 -30.71 3.56
C SER A 125 0.06 -30.31 4.92
N VAL A 126 0.17 -31.26 5.86
CA VAL A 126 0.96 -31.07 7.07
C VAL A 126 2.42 -30.97 6.64
N SER A 127 3.00 -29.77 6.73
CA SER A 127 4.44 -29.60 6.58
C SER A 127 5.14 -30.50 7.59
N THR A 128 5.77 -31.56 7.10
CA THR A 128 6.58 -32.50 7.89
C THR A 128 7.80 -31.83 8.53
N GLN A 129 8.08 -30.59 8.14
CA GLN A 129 9.24 -29.82 8.60
C GLN A 129 9.03 -29.12 9.95
N TYR A 130 7.78 -28.88 10.39
CA TYR A 130 7.52 -28.08 11.61
C TYR A 130 6.64 -28.75 12.68
N ASN A 131 6.20 -30.00 12.49
CA ASN A 131 5.48 -30.80 13.48
C ASN A 131 4.24 -30.11 14.13
N THR A 132 3.68 -29.10 13.47
CA THR A 132 2.44 -28.44 13.87
C THR A 132 1.42 -28.53 12.74
N PRO A 133 0.16 -28.93 13.00
CA PRO A 133 -0.90 -28.99 11.98
C PRO A 133 -1.40 -27.59 11.53
N THR A 134 -0.62 -26.54 11.77
CA THR A 134 -0.96 -25.16 11.45
C THR A 134 -0.19 -24.73 10.21
N ALA A 135 -0.92 -24.37 9.16
CA ALA A 135 -0.34 -23.69 8.01
C ALA A 135 -0.35 -22.19 8.28
N HIS A 136 0.70 -21.50 7.82
CA HIS A 136 0.87 -20.07 8.03
C HIS A 136 1.40 -19.35 6.80
N GLY A 137 1.07 -18.08 6.72
CA GLY A 137 1.56 -17.13 5.75
C GLY A 137 1.44 -15.71 6.29
N SER A 138 1.61 -14.74 5.42
CA SER A 138 1.50 -13.32 5.73
C SER A 138 0.35 -12.68 4.96
N GLY A 139 -0.03 -11.48 5.35
CA GLY A 139 -1.05 -10.70 4.70
C GLY A 139 -0.78 -9.20 4.81
N VAL A 140 -1.43 -8.43 3.94
CA VAL A 140 -1.31 -6.97 3.88
C VAL A 140 -2.68 -6.32 4.01
N ILE A 141 -2.89 -5.51 5.04
CA ILE A 141 -4.11 -4.73 5.24
C ILE A 141 -4.16 -3.65 4.15
N TYR A 142 -5.19 -3.65 3.31
CA TYR A 142 -5.37 -2.64 2.26
C TYR A 142 -6.61 -1.75 2.46
N LYS A 143 -7.46 -2.07 3.46
CA LYS A 143 -8.53 -1.19 3.94
C LYS A 143 -8.57 -1.16 5.46
N SER A 144 -8.87 0.01 6.02
CA SER A 144 -8.92 0.25 7.47
C SER A 144 -10.03 -0.50 8.19
N ASN A 145 -10.96 -1.11 7.44
CA ASN A 145 -12.06 -1.95 7.95
C ASN A 145 -11.77 -3.46 7.89
N GLY A 146 -10.50 -3.86 7.73
CA GLY A 146 -10.07 -5.25 7.89
C GLY A 146 -10.02 -6.08 6.62
N HIS A 147 -9.95 -5.47 5.44
CA HIS A 147 -9.65 -6.21 4.22
C HIS A 147 -8.13 -6.40 4.07
N ILE A 148 -7.73 -7.65 3.85
CA ILE A 148 -6.33 -8.09 3.84
C ILE A 148 -6.07 -8.86 2.55
N LEU A 149 -5.04 -8.47 1.81
CA LEU A 149 -4.47 -9.26 0.71
C LEU A 149 -3.60 -10.37 1.26
N THR A 150 -3.63 -11.53 0.64
CA THR A 150 -2.69 -12.64 0.86
C THR A 150 -2.61 -13.47 -0.41
N ASN A 151 -1.85 -14.56 -0.43
CA ASN A 151 -1.85 -15.47 -1.58
C ASN A 151 -2.99 -16.47 -1.53
N ALA A 152 -3.48 -16.88 -2.71
CA ALA A 152 -4.50 -17.93 -2.81
C ALA A 152 -3.99 -19.25 -2.22
N HIS A 153 -2.73 -19.62 -2.46
CA HIS A 153 -2.16 -20.86 -1.92
C HIS A 153 -2.02 -20.85 -0.39
N VAL A 154 -1.92 -19.68 0.26
CA VAL A 154 -1.89 -19.58 1.73
C VAL A 154 -3.24 -19.96 2.34
N VAL A 155 -4.34 -19.62 1.65
CA VAL A 155 -5.70 -19.80 2.19
C VAL A 155 -6.45 -21.03 1.65
N LYS A 156 -5.93 -21.68 0.59
CA LYS A 156 -6.62 -22.75 -0.15
C LYS A 156 -6.98 -23.98 0.72
N ASP A 157 -6.04 -24.48 1.52
CA ASP A 157 -6.18 -25.74 2.24
C ASP A 157 -6.21 -25.56 3.77
N ILE A 158 -6.61 -24.38 4.25
CA ILE A 158 -6.66 -24.06 5.68
C ILE A 158 -8.10 -23.84 6.18
N LYS A 159 -8.39 -24.36 7.38
CA LYS A 159 -9.63 -24.12 8.12
C LYS A 159 -9.38 -23.19 9.30
N ASN A 160 -10.44 -22.53 9.77
CA ASN A 160 -10.40 -21.63 10.93
C ASN A 160 -9.33 -20.54 10.78
N ILE A 161 -9.34 -19.86 9.63
CA ILE A 161 -8.37 -18.82 9.32
C ILE A 161 -8.44 -17.74 10.39
N THR A 162 -7.28 -17.38 10.93
CA THR A 162 -7.12 -16.31 11.90
C THR A 162 -6.04 -15.36 11.38
N ALA A 163 -6.32 -14.06 11.41
CA ALA A 163 -5.29 -13.05 11.19
C ALA A 163 -4.77 -12.56 12.54
N VAL A 164 -3.45 -12.58 12.70
CA VAL A 164 -2.74 -12.05 13.87
C VAL A 164 -2.10 -10.74 13.46
N LEU A 165 -2.54 -9.64 14.09
CA LEU A 165 -1.99 -8.32 13.87
C LEU A 165 -0.57 -8.20 14.43
N SER A 166 0.17 -7.18 14.03
CA SER A 166 1.55 -6.95 14.50
C SER A 166 1.67 -6.75 16.02
N ASN A 167 0.61 -6.23 16.66
CA ASN A 167 0.49 -6.09 18.12
C ASN A 167 0.15 -7.42 18.85
N GLY A 168 -0.09 -8.51 18.11
CA GLY A 168 -0.42 -9.84 18.64
C GLY A 168 -1.93 -10.11 18.79
N GLU A 169 -2.80 -9.11 18.59
CA GLU A 169 -4.24 -9.34 18.60
C GLU A 169 -4.66 -10.27 17.45
N SER A 170 -5.56 -11.21 17.74
CA SER A 170 -5.98 -12.25 16.79
C SER A 170 -7.46 -12.13 16.47
N TYR A 171 -7.79 -12.23 15.19
CA TYR A 171 -9.17 -12.09 14.69
C TYR A 171 -9.51 -13.24 13.73
N PRO A 172 -10.69 -13.88 13.88
CA PRO A 172 -11.19 -14.79 12.86
C PRO A 172 -11.31 -14.09 11.51
N ALA A 173 -10.82 -14.75 10.46
CA ALA A 173 -10.81 -14.23 9.11
C ALA A 173 -11.70 -15.09 8.18
N LYS A 174 -12.37 -14.43 7.24
CA LYS A 174 -13.15 -15.08 6.18
C LYS A 174 -12.52 -14.79 4.82
N VAL A 175 -12.38 -15.80 3.98
CA VAL A 175 -12.01 -15.60 2.57
C VAL A 175 -13.20 -14.97 1.85
N LEU A 176 -13.02 -13.78 1.30
CA LEU A 176 -14.02 -13.12 0.46
C LEU A 176 -13.81 -13.45 -1.02
N PHE A 177 -12.56 -13.62 -1.42
CA PHE A 177 -12.15 -13.88 -2.79
C PHE A 177 -10.82 -14.64 -2.79
N SER A 178 -10.67 -15.57 -3.73
CA SER A 178 -9.42 -16.30 -3.96
C SER A 178 -9.33 -16.64 -5.45
N ASP A 179 -8.16 -16.40 -6.03
CA ASP A 179 -7.85 -16.66 -7.43
C ASP A 179 -6.51 -17.36 -7.56
N GLU A 180 -6.54 -18.66 -7.90
CA GLU A 180 -5.34 -19.49 -7.95
C GLU A 180 -4.42 -19.16 -9.14
N LEU A 181 -4.97 -18.60 -10.23
CA LEU A 181 -4.20 -18.26 -11.42
C LEU A 181 -3.30 -17.05 -11.16
N ALA A 182 -3.84 -16.01 -10.54
CA ALA A 182 -3.10 -14.83 -10.09
C ALA A 182 -2.39 -15.06 -8.73
N ASP A 183 -2.73 -16.14 -8.02
CA ASP A 183 -2.25 -16.45 -6.67
C ASP A 183 -2.56 -15.34 -5.65
N ILE A 184 -3.76 -14.73 -5.75
CA ILE A 184 -4.23 -13.65 -4.88
C ILE A 184 -5.48 -14.09 -4.14
N ALA A 185 -5.57 -13.78 -2.85
CA ALA A 185 -6.78 -13.86 -2.08
C ALA A 185 -7.03 -12.57 -1.28
N ILE A 186 -8.30 -12.30 -1.00
CA ILE A 186 -8.74 -11.25 -0.10
C ILE A 186 -9.46 -11.92 1.07
N VAL A 187 -8.96 -11.67 2.28
CA VAL A 187 -9.61 -12.10 3.52
C VAL A 187 -10.11 -10.89 4.31
N LYS A 188 -11.11 -11.12 5.15
CA LYS A 188 -11.77 -10.10 5.98
C LYS A 188 -11.77 -10.49 7.43
N ILE A 189 -11.36 -9.54 8.29
CA ILE A 189 -11.52 -9.60 9.75
C ILE A 189 -12.47 -8.51 10.24
N GLU A 190 -13.16 -8.73 11.36
CA GLU A 190 -14.05 -7.73 11.96
C GLU A 190 -13.30 -6.79 12.91
N LYS A 191 -12.55 -5.85 12.32
CA LYS A 191 -11.82 -4.80 13.03
C LYS A 191 -11.79 -3.51 12.19
N LEU A 192 -12.04 -2.38 12.86
CA LEU A 192 -11.97 -1.04 12.28
C LEU A 192 -10.75 -0.29 12.81
N GLY A 193 -10.37 0.79 12.11
CA GLY A 193 -9.27 1.66 12.52
C GLY A 193 -7.89 1.05 12.28
N LEU A 194 -7.78 0.08 11.38
CA LEU A 194 -6.50 -0.50 10.97
C LEU A 194 -5.75 0.45 10.03
N THR A 195 -4.41 0.35 10.04
CA THR A 195 -3.54 1.08 9.12
C THR A 195 -3.47 0.35 7.78
N PRO A 196 -3.95 0.93 6.68
CA PRO A 196 -3.81 0.33 5.35
C PRO A 196 -2.44 0.63 4.76
N ILE A 197 -1.92 -0.31 3.98
CA ILE A 197 -0.73 -0.10 3.17
C ILE A 197 -0.98 0.95 2.07
N SER A 198 0.05 1.72 1.73
CA SER A 198 0.06 2.54 0.52
C SER A 198 0.55 1.73 -0.67
N PHE A 199 -0.06 1.91 -1.84
CA PHE A 199 0.36 1.22 -3.06
C PHE A 199 1.31 2.11 -3.86
N ALA A 200 2.40 1.53 -4.37
CA ALA A 200 3.29 2.24 -5.28
C ALA A 200 2.58 2.53 -6.61
N ASP A 201 3.12 3.49 -7.36
CA ASP A 201 2.82 3.63 -8.77
C ASP A 201 3.53 2.49 -9.54
N PRO A 202 2.79 1.64 -10.30
CA PRO A 202 3.38 0.59 -11.13
C PRO A 202 4.51 1.09 -12.03
N ALA A 203 4.44 2.32 -12.54
CA ALA A 203 5.46 2.89 -13.41
C ALA A 203 6.82 3.11 -12.70
N THR A 204 6.85 3.08 -11.38
CA THR A 204 8.08 3.23 -10.57
C THR A 204 8.74 1.89 -10.23
N VAL A 205 8.10 0.77 -10.56
CA VAL A 205 8.59 -0.58 -10.31
C VAL A 205 9.52 -0.98 -11.44
N ILE A 206 10.82 -0.73 -11.26
CA ILE A 206 11.87 -0.98 -12.26
C ILE A 206 13.04 -1.73 -11.65
N SER A 207 13.75 -2.51 -12.46
CA SER A 207 14.93 -3.27 -12.01
C SER A 207 16.01 -2.38 -11.38
N GLY A 208 16.72 -2.93 -10.40
CA GLY A 208 17.79 -2.26 -9.66
C GLY A 208 17.32 -1.41 -8.47
N LYS A 209 16.01 -1.25 -8.26
CA LYS A 209 15.48 -0.53 -7.09
C LYS A 209 15.51 -1.41 -5.84
N THR A 210 15.97 -0.85 -4.73
CA THR A 210 15.91 -1.47 -3.41
C THR A 210 14.48 -1.79 -3.01
N VAL A 211 14.29 -3.00 -2.50
CA VAL A 211 13.04 -3.48 -1.95
C VAL A 211 13.23 -4.15 -0.60
N ILE A 212 12.18 -4.11 0.21
CA ILE A 212 12.12 -4.64 1.55
C ILE A 212 10.94 -5.62 1.59
N ALA A 213 11.21 -6.89 1.88
CA ALA A 213 10.17 -7.88 2.14
C ALA A 213 9.93 -7.99 3.65
N ILE A 214 8.66 -7.98 4.04
CA ILE A 214 8.25 -8.19 5.44
C ILE A 214 7.33 -9.41 5.49
N GLY A 215 7.47 -10.24 6.52
CA GLY A 215 6.57 -11.36 6.71
C GLY A 215 6.81 -12.11 8.01
N THR A 216 6.14 -13.25 8.14
CA THR A 216 6.26 -14.16 9.28
C THR A 216 6.81 -15.50 8.80
N PRO A 217 8.13 -15.63 8.61
CA PRO A 217 8.75 -16.87 8.18
C PRO A 217 8.59 -17.91 9.30
N ILE A 218 8.30 -19.16 8.93
CA ILE A 218 8.45 -20.35 9.80
C ILE A 218 7.55 -20.43 11.07
N SER A 219 7.50 -19.42 11.93
CA SER A 219 6.72 -19.42 13.18
C SER A 219 6.26 -18.02 13.59
N LEU A 220 5.25 -17.95 14.47
CA LEU A 220 4.76 -16.69 15.05
C LEU A 220 5.80 -15.94 15.89
N SER A 221 6.87 -16.59 16.35
CA SER A 221 7.97 -15.91 17.05
C SER A 221 8.87 -15.11 16.12
N MET A 222 8.79 -15.37 14.81
CA MET A 222 9.54 -14.66 13.77
C MET A 222 8.67 -13.63 13.02
N ARG A 223 7.49 -13.27 13.55
CA ARG A 223 6.60 -12.29 12.92
C ARG A 223 7.32 -10.95 12.66
N ASN A 224 7.00 -10.33 11.53
CA ASN A 224 7.66 -9.10 11.05
C ASN A 224 9.17 -9.27 10.79
N SER A 225 9.60 -10.45 10.35
CA SER A 225 10.96 -10.61 9.81
C SER A 225 11.11 -9.77 8.55
N VAL A 226 12.27 -9.14 8.42
CA VAL A 226 12.59 -8.21 7.35
C VAL A 226 13.75 -8.77 6.54
N THR A 227 13.62 -8.77 5.23
CA THR A 227 14.72 -9.04 4.30
C THR A 227 14.82 -7.91 3.29
N LYS A 228 16.05 -7.59 2.86
CA LYS A 228 16.34 -6.54 1.90
C LYS A 228 16.92 -7.15 0.63
N GLY A 229 16.58 -6.56 -0.50
CA GLY A 229 17.15 -6.88 -1.80
C GLY A 229 16.85 -5.77 -2.80
N ILE A 230 16.83 -6.13 -4.07
CA ILE A 230 16.47 -5.28 -5.20
C ILE A 230 15.39 -5.96 -6.05
N ILE A 231 14.77 -5.18 -6.93
CA ILE A 231 14.03 -5.75 -8.07
C ILE A 231 15.08 -6.24 -9.07
N SER A 232 15.27 -7.55 -9.16
CA SER A 232 16.20 -8.18 -10.09
C SER A 232 15.62 -8.24 -11.50
N GLY A 233 14.30 -8.42 -11.61
CA GLY A 233 13.58 -8.52 -12.87
C GLY A 233 12.15 -8.02 -12.75
N VAL A 234 11.70 -7.32 -13.79
CA VAL A 234 10.30 -6.97 -13.98
C VAL A 234 9.74 -7.81 -15.12
N ASP A 235 8.42 -8.00 -15.13
CA ASP A 235 7.73 -8.67 -16.24
C ASP A 235 8.23 -10.09 -16.54
N VAL A 236 8.71 -10.80 -15.52
CA VAL A 236 9.24 -12.15 -15.66
C VAL A 236 8.10 -13.12 -15.94
N SER A 237 8.27 -13.95 -16.98
CA SER A 237 7.36 -15.05 -17.31
C SER A 237 8.08 -16.36 -17.04
N LEU A 238 7.68 -17.06 -15.97
CA LEU A 238 8.18 -18.40 -15.65
C LEU A 238 7.25 -19.47 -16.20
N GLU A 239 7.81 -20.64 -16.51
CA GLU A 239 7.00 -21.82 -16.78
C GLU A 239 6.08 -22.13 -15.58
N GLY A 240 4.78 -22.31 -15.83
CA GLY A 240 3.77 -22.49 -14.78
C GLY A 240 3.24 -21.19 -14.16
N SER A 241 3.82 -20.03 -14.45
CA SER A 241 3.20 -18.73 -14.13
C SER A 241 2.16 -18.36 -15.19
N HIS A 242 0.99 -17.90 -14.73
CA HIS A 242 -0.08 -17.43 -15.62
C HIS A 242 -0.03 -15.93 -15.88
N TYR A 243 0.72 -15.19 -15.07
CA TYR A 243 0.87 -13.74 -15.14
C TYR A 243 2.34 -13.38 -15.06
N LYS A 244 2.66 -12.16 -15.45
CA LYS A 244 3.99 -11.60 -15.26
C LYS A 244 4.24 -11.32 -13.78
N ILE A 245 5.44 -11.65 -13.31
CA ILE A 245 5.84 -11.51 -11.90
C ILE A 245 7.09 -10.65 -11.75
N LEU A 246 7.30 -10.14 -10.54
CA LEU A 246 8.55 -9.49 -10.15
C LEU A 246 9.53 -10.55 -9.65
N GLN A 247 10.79 -10.40 -10.02
CA GLN A 247 11.90 -11.14 -9.44
C GLN A 247 12.67 -10.22 -8.49
N THR A 248 13.06 -10.75 -7.34
CA THR A 248 13.85 -10.07 -6.31
C THR A 248 14.87 -11.02 -5.71
N ASP A 249 15.99 -10.47 -5.24
CA ASP A 249 16.99 -11.20 -4.45
C ASP A 249 16.76 -11.05 -2.94
N ALA A 250 15.76 -10.27 -2.52
CA ALA A 250 15.30 -10.27 -1.14
C ALA A 250 14.78 -11.67 -0.78
N SER A 251 15.24 -12.23 0.34
CA SER A 251 14.90 -13.61 0.67
C SER A 251 13.40 -13.76 0.98
N ILE A 252 12.70 -14.57 0.17
CA ILE A 252 11.30 -14.96 0.38
C ILE A 252 11.25 -16.46 0.67
N ASN A 253 10.96 -16.80 1.92
CA ASN A 253 10.82 -18.18 2.40
C ASN A 253 9.35 -18.50 2.73
N PRO A 254 8.98 -19.79 2.87
CA PRO A 254 7.67 -20.18 3.40
C PRO A 254 7.32 -19.41 4.69
N GLY A 255 6.13 -18.80 4.69
CA GLY A 255 5.65 -17.89 5.74
C GLY A 255 5.67 -16.40 5.36
N ASN A 256 6.60 -15.97 4.48
CA ASN A 256 6.58 -14.61 3.92
C ASN A 256 5.55 -14.45 2.79
N SER A 257 5.08 -15.56 2.21
CA SER A 257 4.03 -15.57 1.18
C SER A 257 2.78 -14.84 1.65
N GLY A 258 2.32 -13.89 0.83
CA GLY A 258 1.20 -13.00 1.11
C GLY A 258 1.60 -11.74 1.88
N GLY A 259 2.87 -11.61 2.30
CA GLY A 259 3.42 -10.40 2.89
C GLY A 259 3.85 -9.38 1.83
N PRO A 260 4.14 -8.13 2.22
CA PRO A 260 4.46 -7.09 1.26
C PRO A 260 5.91 -7.17 0.77
N LEU A 261 6.11 -6.84 -0.51
CA LEU A 261 7.35 -6.32 -1.06
C LEU A 261 7.21 -4.80 -1.18
N LEU A 262 8.07 -4.05 -0.52
CA LEU A 262 7.98 -2.59 -0.36
C LEU A 262 9.15 -1.88 -1.02
N ASN A 263 8.91 -0.68 -1.56
CA ASN A 263 10.02 0.23 -1.88
C ASN A 263 10.52 0.97 -0.63
N VAL A 264 11.58 1.79 -0.79
CA VAL A 264 12.17 2.60 0.29
C VAL A 264 11.27 3.72 0.82
N ARG A 265 10.07 3.93 0.24
CA ARG A 265 9.03 4.83 0.79
C ARG A 265 7.98 4.09 1.61
N GLY A 266 8.09 2.78 1.75
CA GLY A 266 7.08 1.95 2.42
C GLY A 266 5.82 1.71 1.58
N GLU A 267 5.90 1.92 0.27
CA GLU A 267 4.79 1.64 -0.65
C GLU A 267 4.90 0.21 -1.19
N LEU A 268 3.77 -0.47 -1.29
CA LEU A 268 3.65 -1.82 -1.83
C LEU A 268 3.98 -1.84 -3.33
N VAL A 269 5.05 -2.53 -3.70
CA VAL A 269 5.43 -2.79 -5.10
C VAL A 269 5.04 -4.20 -5.55
N GLY A 270 4.83 -5.13 -4.62
CA GLY A 270 4.33 -6.46 -4.91
C GLY A 270 3.92 -7.25 -3.68
N LEU A 271 3.33 -8.43 -3.90
CA LEU A 271 2.95 -9.39 -2.87
C LEU A 271 3.86 -10.60 -2.97
N ASN A 272 4.64 -10.88 -1.93
CA ASN A 272 5.60 -11.98 -1.89
C ASN A 272 4.90 -13.32 -2.16
N SER A 273 5.45 -14.18 -3.03
CA SER A 273 4.89 -15.52 -3.26
C SER A 273 6.00 -16.56 -3.42
N SER A 274 6.06 -17.51 -2.47
CA SER A 274 6.93 -18.67 -2.54
C SER A 274 6.42 -19.76 -3.50
N LYS A 275 5.22 -19.61 -4.09
CA LYS A 275 4.66 -20.58 -5.05
C LYS A 275 5.58 -20.79 -6.26
N TYR A 276 6.32 -19.75 -6.64
CA TYR A 276 7.24 -19.75 -7.77
C TYR A 276 8.68 -20.15 -7.39
N ALA A 277 8.93 -20.46 -6.12
CA ALA A 277 10.24 -20.88 -5.60
C ALA A 277 10.56 -22.37 -5.88
N SER A 278 9.84 -23.04 -6.79
CA SER A 278 10.12 -24.45 -7.15
C SER A 278 11.50 -24.66 -7.76
N VAL A 279 12.17 -23.57 -8.15
CA VAL A 279 13.60 -23.53 -8.42
C VAL A 279 14.29 -23.13 -7.12
N MET A 280 14.83 -24.11 -6.36
CA MET A 280 15.67 -23.86 -5.18
C MET A 280 17.01 -23.23 -5.60
N ILE A 281 16.95 -22.00 -6.10
CA ILE A 281 18.10 -21.16 -6.40
C ILE A 281 18.14 -20.08 -5.33
N ASP A 282 19.22 -20.07 -4.56
CA ASP A 282 19.44 -19.05 -3.55
C ASP A 282 19.32 -17.65 -4.16
N ASN A 283 18.66 -16.74 -3.43
CA ASN A 283 18.45 -15.35 -3.84
C ASN A 283 17.67 -15.17 -5.15
N MET A 284 16.83 -16.13 -5.53
CA MET A 284 15.84 -15.97 -6.59
C MET A 284 14.43 -16.12 -6.03
N SER A 285 13.80 -14.99 -5.76
CA SER A 285 12.48 -14.90 -5.15
C SER A 285 11.52 -14.13 -6.04
N PHE A 286 10.22 -14.37 -5.87
CA PHE A 286 9.20 -13.79 -6.76
C PHE A 286 8.05 -13.13 -5.99
N SER A 287 7.46 -12.11 -6.63
CA SER A 287 6.32 -11.38 -6.10
C SER A 287 5.30 -11.04 -7.18
N ILE A 288 4.03 -11.03 -6.82
CA ILE A 288 2.94 -10.59 -7.70
C ILE A 288 3.01 -9.06 -7.78
N PRO A 289 3.11 -8.44 -8.97
CA PRO A 289 3.29 -7.00 -9.10
C PRO A 289 2.10 -6.19 -8.60
N VAL A 290 2.36 -4.99 -8.08
CA VAL A 290 1.33 -4.05 -7.60
C VAL A 290 0.25 -3.76 -8.65
N GLU A 291 0.59 -3.76 -9.94
CA GLU A 291 -0.37 -3.60 -11.04
C GLU A 291 -1.44 -4.71 -11.01
N THR A 292 -1.00 -5.97 -10.88
CA THR A 292 -1.88 -7.14 -10.82
C THR A 292 -2.71 -7.14 -9.53
N LEU A 293 -2.15 -6.67 -8.41
CA LEU A 293 -2.90 -6.47 -7.17
C LEU A 293 -4.02 -5.43 -7.34
N LYS A 294 -3.71 -4.26 -7.91
CA LYS A 294 -4.70 -3.20 -8.17
C LYS A 294 -5.81 -3.69 -9.10
N PHE A 295 -5.46 -4.45 -10.15
CA PHE A 295 -6.44 -5.09 -11.02
C PHE A 295 -7.36 -6.04 -10.25
N ALA A 296 -6.78 -6.97 -9.46
CA ALA A 296 -7.53 -7.95 -8.70
C ALA A 296 -8.49 -7.29 -7.69
N ILE A 297 -8.01 -6.26 -6.98
CA ILE A 297 -8.84 -5.46 -6.07
C ILE A 297 -9.98 -4.80 -6.86
N SER A 298 -9.68 -4.11 -7.96
CA SER A 298 -10.72 -3.45 -8.76
C SER A 298 -11.79 -4.42 -9.25
N GLN A 299 -11.39 -5.60 -9.72
CA GLN A 299 -12.33 -6.64 -10.16
C GLN A 299 -13.16 -7.18 -8.99
N PHE A 300 -12.53 -7.47 -7.85
CA PHE A 300 -13.23 -7.91 -6.65
C PHE A 300 -14.25 -6.90 -6.15
N GLU A 301 -13.87 -5.63 -6.06
CA GLU A 301 -14.75 -4.57 -5.55
C GLU A 301 -15.93 -4.29 -6.50
N THR A 302 -15.76 -4.56 -7.80
CA THR A 302 -16.82 -4.34 -8.82
C THR A 302 -17.70 -5.56 -9.02
N TYR A 303 -17.11 -6.76 -9.04
CA TYR A 303 -17.76 -7.99 -9.51
C TYR A 303 -17.73 -9.14 -8.49
N GLY A 304 -17.09 -8.97 -7.34
CA GLY A 304 -16.88 -10.03 -6.34
C GLY A 304 -15.72 -10.99 -6.67
N GLY A 305 -15.03 -10.81 -7.79
CA GLY A 305 -13.82 -11.55 -8.15
C GLY A 305 -13.29 -11.19 -9.54
N ILE A 306 -12.14 -11.77 -9.93
CA ILE A 306 -11.58 -11.59 -11.27
C ILE A 306 -12.45 -12.32 -12.31
N ILE A 307 -13.02 -11.58 -13.26
CA ILE A 307 -13.72 -12.16 -14.40
C ILE A 307 -12.74 -12.33 -15.56
N ARG A 308 -12.66 -13.55 -16.10
CA ARG A 308 -11.92 -13.87 -17.33
C ARG A 308 -12.88 -14.36 -18.41
N PRO A 309 -12.60 -14.11 -19.70
CA PRO A 309 -13.39 -14.65 -20.78
C PRO A 309 -13.24 -16.17 -20.84
N ALA A 310 -14.35 -16.88 -20.98
CA ALA A 310 -14.35 -18.32 -21.21
C ALA A 310 -14.08 -18.60 -22.70
N ILE A 311 -12.83 -18.91 -23.05
CA ILE A 311 -12.46 -19.29 -24.42
C ILE A 311 -12.78 -20.76 -24.68
N ASP A 312 -13.32 -21.08 -25.87
CA ASP A 312 -13.64 -22.46 -26.28
C ASP A 312 -12.50 -23.12 -27.06
N PHE A 313 -11.27 -22.66 -26.83
CA PHE A 313 -10.08 -23.15 -27.50
C PHE A 313 -8.92 -23.22 -26.53
N THR A 314 -7.98 -24.13 -26.81
CA THR A 314 -6.77 -24.30 -26.02
C THR A 314 -5.59 -23.68 -26.73
N LEU A 315 -4.83 -22.87 -26.00
CA LEU A 315 -3.65 -22.19 -26.50
C LEU A 315 -2.40 -22.94 -26.10
N GLU A 316 -1.45 -23.01 -27.03
CA GLU A 316 -0.13 -23.56 -26.82
C GLU A 316 0.91 -22.52 -27.22
N GLN A 317 1.81 -22.20 -26.28
CA GLN A 317 2.93 -21.33 -26.54
C GLN A 317 4.11 -22.10 -27.17
N SER A 318 4.94 -21.38 -27.92
CA SER A 318 6.15 -21.91 -28.55
C SER A 318 7.16 -22.44 -27.51
N TRP A 319 8.06 -23.34 -27.91
CA TRP A 319 9.10 -23.85 -27.00
C TRP A 319 10.03 -22.73 -26.54
N GLU A 320 10.32 -21.75 -27.41
CA GLU A 320 11.09 -20.54 -27.07
C GLU A 320 10.42 -19.79 -25.92
N ALA A 321 9.11 -19.54 -26.01
CA ALA A 321 8.34 -18.90 -24.95
C ALA A 321 8.30 -19.72 -23.65
N LYS A 322 8.24 -21.06 -23.72
CA LYS A 322 8.26 -21.95 -22.53
C LYS A 322 9.54 -21.78 -21.72
N ILE A 323 10.68 -21.63 -22.38
CA ILE A 323 11.99 -21.49 -21.70
C ILE A 323 12.45 -20.04 -21.55
N GLY A 324 11.64 -19.05 -21.94
CA GLY A 324 11.96 -17.63 -21.81
C GLY A 324 12.90 -17.06 -22.88
N LEU A 325 13.08 -17.73 -24.02
CA LEU A 325 13.80 -17.14 -25.16
C LEU A 325 12.94 -16.07 -25.85
N PRO A 326 13.55 -14.94 -26.27
CA PRO A 326 12.88 -13.96 -27.09
C PRO A 326 12.25 -14.61 -28.33
N THR A 327 10.97 -14.35 -28.57
CA THR A 327 10.23 -14.92 -29.68
C THR A 327 9.15 -13.96 -30.14
N SER A 328 8.94 -13.89 -31.45
CA SER A 328 7.82 -13.18 -32.07
C SER A 328 6.68 -14.12 -32.46
N LYS A 329 6.80 -15.41 -32.14
CA LYS A 329 5.75 -16.41 -32.43
C LYS A 329 4.52 -16.12 -31.58
N GLY A 330 3.35 -16.23 -32.20
CA GLY A 330 2.08 -16.19 -31.48
C GLY A 330 1.75 -17.48 -30.74
N LEU A 331 0.55 -17.53 -30.17
CA LEU A 331 0.00 -18.71 -29.49
C LEU A 331 -0.76 -19.59 -30.49
N THR A 332 -0.35 -20.85 -30.63
CA THR A 332 -1.04 -21.80 -31.50
C THR A 332 -2.33 -22.30 -30.84
N VAL A 333 -3.42 -22.30 -31.59
CA VAL A 333 -4.68 -22.91 -31.18
C VAL A 333 -4.59 -24.42 -31.39
N ARG A 334 -4.43 -25.17 -30.30
CA ARG A 334 -4.26 -26.63 -30.35
C ARG A 334 -5.59 -27.36 -30.60
N SER A 335 -6.67 -26.87 -30.01
CA SER A 335 -8.03 -27.38 -30.20
C SER A 335 -9.03 -26.24 -30.11
N SER A 336 -10.15 -26.31 -30.83
CA SER A 336 -11.21 -25.30 -30.75
C SER A 336 -12.58 -25.92 -31.00
N THR A 337 -13.58 -25.49 -30.24
CA THR A 337 -15.01 -25.65 -30.58
C THR A 337 -15.66 -24.32 -30.98
N ASN A 338 -14.87 -23.25 -31.08
CA ASN A 338 -15.32 -21.94 -31.54
C ASN A 338 -15.49 -21.93 -33.07
N ALA A 339 -16.50 -21.20 -33.58
CA ALA A 339 -16.78 -21.12 -35.01
C ALA A 339 -15.82 -20.18 -35.78
N SER A 340 -15.28 -19.15 -35.11
CA SER A 340 -14.45 -18.11 -35.75
C SER A 340 -12.96 -18.39 -35.62
N ILE A 341 -12.53 -19.01 -34.51
CA ILE A 341 -11.15 -19.40 -34.24
C ILE A 341 -11.03 -20.92 -34.33
N LEU A 342 -10.13 -21.42 -35.18
CA LEU A 342 -10.01 -22.83 -35.51
C LEU A 342 -8.69 -23.42 -34.99
N ALA A 343 -8.64 -24.74 -34.83
CA ALA A 343 -7.40 -25.44 -34.55
C ALA A 343 -6.38 -25.19 -35.68
N GLY A 344 -5.14 -24.89 -35.30
CA GLY A 344 -4.06 -24.51 -36.22
C GLY A 344 -3.92 -23.00 -36.45
N ASP A 345 -4.89 -22.18 -36.03
CA ASP A 345 -4.71 -20.72 -36.02
C ASP A 345 -3.57 -20.34 -35.06
N VAL A 346 -2.85 -19.27 -35.39
CA VAL A 346 -1.83 -18.68 -34.51
C VAL A 346 -2.33 -17.32 -34.06
N ILE A 347 -2.73 -17.19 -32.79
CA ILE A 347 -3.13 -15.92 -32.20
C ILE A 347 -1.90 -15.05 -32.03
N THR A 348 -1.96 -13.83 -32.58
CA THR A 348 -0.85 -12.87 -32.59
C THR A 348 -1.11 -11.67 -31.69
N ALA A 349 -2.37 -11.27 -31.49
CA ALA A 349 -2.71 -10.18 -30.58
C ALA A 349 -4.13 -10.32 -30.02
N LEU A 350 -4.34 -9.69 -28.85
CA LEU A 350 -5.64 -9.53 -28.20
C LEU A 350 -5.87 -8.05 -27.86
N GLY A 351 -6.95 -7.46 -28.37
CA GLY A 351 -7.26 -6.04 -28.17
C GLY A 351 -6.12 -5.10 -28.63
N GLY A 352 -5.40 -5.50 -29.68
CA GLY A 352 -4.23 -4.78 -30.20
C GLY A 352 -2.92 -5.01 -29.43
N ILE A 353 -2.91 -5.80 -28.36
CA ILE A 353 -1.70 -6.16 -27.60
C ILE A 353 -1.14 -7.48 -28.14
N GLU A 354 0.11 -7.47 -28.58
CA GLU A 354 0.80 -8.68 -29.06
C GLU A 354 0.92 -9.74 -27.95
N VAL A 355 0.77 -11.01 -28.33
CA VAL A 355 0.83 -12.14 -27.40
C VAL A 355 1.79 -13.22 -27.90
N HIS A 356 2.77 -13.58 -27.07
CA HIS A 356 3.79 -14.58 -27.39
C HIS A 356 3.84 -15.75 -26.39
N SER A 357 3.22 -15.55 -25.22
CA SER A 357 3.14 -16.52 -24.12
C SER A 357 1.76 -16.52 -23.48
N ILE A 358 1.45 -17.56 -22.70
CA ILE A 358 0.21 -17.60 -21.92
C ILE A 358 0.16 -16.45 -20.89
N ALA A 359 1.32 -16.04 -20.37
CA ALA A 359 1.40 -14.85 -19.52
C ALA A 359 0.98 -13.59 -20.30
N ASP A 360 1.49 -13.39 -21.51
CA ASP A 360 1.08 -12.24 -22.35
C ASP A 360 -0.42 -12.26 -22.65
N TRP A 361 -1.00 -13.43 -22.93
CA TRP A 361 -2.45 -13.55 -23.12
C TRP A 361 -3.23 -13.04 -21.91
N ASN A 362 -2.86 -13.47 -20.70
CA ASN A 362 -3.54 -13.05 -19.48
C ASN A 362 -3.28 -11.57 -19.15
N GLU A 363 -2.09 -11.06 -19.44
CA GLU A 363 -1.76 -9.63 -19.35
C GLU A 363 -2.58 -8.79 -20.35
N ALA A 364 -2.79 -9.29 -21.55
CA ALA A 364 -3.63 -8.65 -22.55
C ALA A 364 -5.09 -8.66 -22.11
N VAL A 365 -5.63 -9.80 -21.64
CA VAL A 365 -6.98 -9.91 -21.07
C VAL A 365 -7.16 -8.89 -19.94
N LYS A 366 -6.19 -8.80 -19.02
CA LYS A 366 -6.20 -7.85 -17.90
C LYS A 366 -6.39 -6.40 -18.37
N LYS A 367 -5.80 -6.04 -19.52
CA LYS A 367 -5.77 -4.68 -20.06
C LYS A 367 -6.93 -4.37 -21.00
N THR A 368 -7.47 -5.35 -21.71
CA THR A 368 -8.40 -5.11 -22.83
C THR A 368 -9.78 -5.68 -22.62
N TYR A 369 -9.95 -6.70 -21.76
CA TYR A 369 -11.24 -7.34 -21.58
C TYR A 369 -12.17 -6.51 -20.69
N ASN A 370 -13.36 -6.21 -21.22
CA ASN A 370 -14.44 -5.56 -20.47
C ASN A 370 -15.61 -6.53 -20.24
N PRO A 371 -15.84 -7.00 -19.00
CA PRO A 371 -16.90 -7.95 -18.66
C PRO A 371 -18.33 -7.50 -19.04
N SER A 372 -18.58 -6.20 -19.16
CA SER A 372 -19.90 -5.68 -19.56
C SER A 372 -20.17 -5.85 -21.05
N THR A 373 -19.13 -5.74 -21.89
CA THR A 373 -19.25 -5.87 -23.35
C THR A 373 -19.06 -7.31 -23.81
N LYS A 374 -18.31 -8.11 -23.03
CA LYS A 374 -17.92 -9.48 -23.36
C LYS A 374 -17.10 -9.63 -24.64
N ALA A 375 -16.68 -8.53 -25.25
CA ALA A 375 -15.96 -8.56 -26.51
C ALA A 375 -14.48 -8.93 -26.32
N LEU A 376 -13.99 -9.84 -27.15
CA LEU A 376 -12.58 -10.19 -27.31
C LEU A 376 -12.20 -9.99 -28.78
N ASP A 377 -11.40 -8.96 -29.04
CA ASP A 377 -10.83 -8.69 -30.36
C ASP A 377 -9.54 -9.47 -30.54
N ILE A 378 -9.54 -10.47 -31.43
CA ILE A 378 -8.44 -11.41 -31.62
C ILE A 378 -7.87 -11.23 -33.02
N ALA A 379 -6.56 -10.97 -33.10
CA ALA A 379 -5.80 -11.05 -34.34
C ALA A 379 -5.08 -12.40 -34.42
N TYR A 380 -5.15 -13.06 -35.58
CA TYR A 380 -4.59 -14.38 -35.78
C TYR A 380 -4.08 -14.58 -37.21
N ILE A 381 -3.22 -15.59 -37.39
CA ILE A 381 -2.77 -16.06 -38.69
C ILE A 381 -3.42 -17.41 -38.96
N ARG A 382 -4.07 -17.55 -40.12
CA ARG A 382 -4.63 -18.81 -40.62
C ARG A 382 -4.03 -19.11 -41.99
N ASN A 383 -3.38 -20.27 -42.12
CA ASN A 383 -2.74 -20.70 -43.37
C ASN A 383 -1.81 -19.63 -43.97
N GLY A 384 -1.05 -18.93 -43.11
CA GLY A 384 -0.12 -17.87 -43.51
C GLY A 384 -0.75 -16.51 -43.80
N THR A 385 -2.07 -16.36 -43.68
CA THR A 385 -2.78 -15.09 -43.92
C THR A 385 -3.23 -14.48 -42.60
N ALA A 386 -2.95 -13.20 -42.38
CA ALA A 386 -3.41 -12.45 -41.22
C ALA A 386 -4.92 -12.16 -41.31
N ALA A 387 -5.62 -12.33 -40.19
CA ALA A 387 -7.04 -12.06 -40.05
C ALA A 387 -7.34 -11.56 -38.61
N SER A 388 -8.53 -11.02 -38.41
CA SER A 388 -9.03 -10.60 -37.11
C SER A 388 -10.49 -10.94 -36.94
N THR A 389 -10.92 -11.19 -35.71
CA THR A 389 -12.33 -11.42 -35.37
C THR A 389 -12.63 -10.93 -33.96
N THR A 390 -13.88 -10.57 -33.71
CA THR A 390 -14.38 -10.29 -32.36
C THR A 390 -15.26 -11.46 -31.93
N ILE A 391 -14.92 -12.09 -30.81
CA ILE A 391 -15.79 -13.09 -30.16
C ILE A 391 -16.42 -12.48 -28.91
N TYR A 392 -17.62 -12.95 -28.54
CA TYR A 392 -18.34 -12.48 -27.35
C TYR A 392 -18.39 -13.58 -26.30
N LYS A 393 -17.79 -13.36 -25.12
CA LYS A 393 -17.58 -14.36 -24.05
C LYS A 393 -17.89 -13.87 -22.65
#